data_AF-A0A7L2VJ30-F1
#
_entry.id   AF-A0A7L2VJ30-F1
#
_cell.length_a   1.000
_cell.length_b   1.000
_cell.length_c   1.000
_cell.angle_alpha   90.00
_cell.angle_beta   90.00
_cell.angle_gamma   90.00
#
_symmetry.space_group_name_H-M   'P 1'
#
loop_
_entity.id
_entity.type
_entity.pdbx_description
1 polymer ?
#
loop_
_entity_poly.entity_id
_entity_poly.type
_entity_poly.pdbx_seq_one_letter_code
_entity_poly.pdbx_strand_id
1 'polypeptide(L)'
;QPPPAALRAGHAASSLPSTGAAPRTRYLLYDVNPPEGFNLRRDVYIRIASLLKTLLKSENWVLVLPPWGRLYHWQSPDILQVRIPWSEFFDLPSLNKNIPVIEYEQFLAESGGPFIEQIYVLQGYAEGWKEGAWEEKIDERPCIDQLQYAKDKHEYYRGWFWGYEETRGLNLSCLSVQGSASIVAPVLLQNTSAQSVMLDRAENLLHDHYGGKDYWN
;
A
#
# COMPACT_ATOMS: atom_id res chain seq x y z
N GLN A 1 -30.73 -22.63 67.15
CA GLN A 1 -29.78 -22.05 66.17
C GLN A 1 -28.75 -23.12 65.82
N PRO A 2 -28.72 -23.63 64.57
CA PRO A 2 -27.58 -24.37 64.05
C PRO A 2 -26.56 -23.41 63.40
N PRO A 3 -25.27 -23.78 63.28
CA PRO A 3 -24.25 -22.92 62.68
C PRO A 3 -24.36 -22.95 61.13
N PRO A 4 -23.92 -21.90 60.42
CA PRO A 4 -23.99 -21.87 58.96
C PRO A 4 -22.90 -22.75 58.35
N ALA A 5 -23.32 -23.55 57.37
CA ALA A 5 -22.46 -24.43 56.58
C ALA A 5 -21.50 -23.62 55.69
N ALA A 6 -20.24 -24.07 55.64
CA ALA A 6 -19.18 -23.53 54.80
C ALA A 6 -19.53 -23.64 53.31
N LEU A 7 -19.49 -22.51 52.59
CA LEU A 7 -19.56 -22.49 51.13
C LEU A 7 -18.29 -23.13 50.55
N ARG A 8 -18.44 -24.28 49.88
CA ARG A 8 -17.38 -24.88 49.07
C ARG A 8 -17.20 -24.06 47.79
N ALA A 9 -16.02 -23.48 47.62
CA ALA A 9 -15.59 -22.93 46.33
C ALA A 9 -15.17 -24.09 45.41
N GLY A 10 -16.11 -24.58 44.61
CA GLY A 10 -15.80 -25.34 43.40
C GLY A 10 -16.36 -24.54 42.23
N HIS A 11 -15.50 -23.78 41.53
CA HIS A 11 -15.79 -23.30 40.19
C HIS A 11 -14.58 -23.58 39.32
N ALA A 12 -14.82 -24.42 38.33
CA ALA A 12 -13.90 -24.81 37.29
C ALA A 12 -13.34 -23.56 36.60
N ALA A 13 -12.03 -23.53 36.38
CA ALA A 13 -11.42 -22.64 35.42
C ALA A 13 -11.95 -23.03 34.03
N SER A 14 -12.99 -22.36 33.58
CA SER A 14 -13.41 -22.39 32.19
C SER A 14 -12.32 -21.71 31.37
N SER A 15 -11.47 -22.51 30.73
CA SER A 15 -10.59 -22.05 29.66
C SER A 15 -11.45 -21.36 28.61
N LEU A 16 -11.28 -20.05 28.48
CA LEU A 16 -11.85 -19.29 27.38
C LEU A 16 -11.35 -19.92 26.06
N PRO A 17 -12.24 -20.18 25.09
CA PRO A 17 -11.80 -20.64 23.79
C PRO A 17 -10.91 -19.56 23.18
N SER A 18 -9.74 -19.96 22.67
CA SER A 18 -8.92 -19.09 21.85
C SER A 18 -9.77 -18.67 20.64
N THR A 19 -10.28 -17.45 20.67
CA THR A 19 -10.79 -16.80 19.46
C THR A 19 -9.63 -16.79 18.49
N GLY A 20 -9.71 -17.60 17.43
CA GLY A 20 -8.76 -17.54 16.33
C GLY A 20 -8.63 -16.07 15.92
N ALA A 21 -7.40 -15.55 15.95
CA ALA A 21 -7.16 -14.16 15.61
C ALA A 21 -7.81 -13.89 14.24
N ALA A 22 -8.66 -12.86 14.17
CA ALA A 22 -9.19 -12.42 12.89
C ALA A 22 -8.01 -12.22 11.93
N PRO A 23 -8.12 -12.63 10.65
CA PRO A 23 -7.01 -12.51 9.72
C PRO A 23 -6.56 -11.05 9.66
N ARG A 24 -5.28 -10.80 9.96
CA ARG A 24 -4.71 -9.45 9.99
C ARG A 24 -4.74 -8.86 8.59
N THR A 25 -5.54 -7.82 8.39
CA THR A 25 -5.58 -7.07 7.12
C THR A 25 -4.23 -6.39 6.87
N ARG A 26 -3.70 -6.54 5.66
CA ARG A 26 -2.52 -5.82 5.16
C ARG A 26 -2.95 -4.67 4.25
N TYR A 27 -2.16 -3.61 4.22
CA TYR A 27 -2.45 -2.36 3.53
C TYR A 27 -1.44 -2.14 2.41
N LEU A 28 -1.93 -2.03 1.18
CA LEU A 28 -1.13 -1.63 0.02
C LEU A 28 -1.32 -0.14 -0.22
N LEU A 29 -0.23 0.62 -0.26
CA LEU A 29 -0.19 2.03 -0.61
C LEU A 29 0.67 2.21 -1.86
N TYR A 30 0.49 3.29 -2.60
CA TYR A 30 1.36 3.61 -3.73
C TYR A 30 1.41 5.10 -4.02
N ASP A 31 2.52 5.57 -4.58
CA ASP A 31 2.59 6.90 -5.19
C ASP A 31 3.23 6.80 -6.59
N VAL A 32 3.12 7.89 -7.32
CA VAL A 32 3.53 8.02 -8.72
C VAL A 32 4.49 9.19 -8.82
N ASN A 33 5.45 9.10 -9.73
CA ASN A 33 6.40 10.17 -10.04
C ASN A 33 5.71 11.57 -10.05
N PRO A 34 6.24 12.58 -9.33
CA PRO A 34 5.55 13.86 -9.14
C PRO A 34 5.07 14.58 -10.42
N PRO A 35 5.82 14.57 -11.55
CA PRO A 35 5.36 15.19 -12.80
C PRO A 35 4.11 14.55 -13.41
N GLU A 36 3.73 13.34 -13.03
CA GLU A 36 2.62 12.63 -13.66
C GLU A 36 1.26 13.27 -13.34
N GLY A 37 0.49 13.50 -14.41
CA GLY A 37 -0.83 14.12 -14.32
C GLY A 37 -1.93 13.18 -13.83
N PHE A 38 -3.11 13.76 -13.53
CA PHE A 38 -4.29 13.04 -13.02
C PHE A 38 -4.67 11.80 -13.83
N ASN A 39 -4.70 11.92 -15.17
CA ASN A 39 -5.14 10.81 -16.02
C ASN A 39 -4.16 9.64 -16.04
N LEU A 40 -2.85 9.89 -15.99
CA LEU A 40 -1.88 8.80 -15.88
C LEU A 40 -1.93 8.17 -14.49
N ARG A 41 -2.13 8.96 -13.43
CA ARG A 41 -2.36 8.42 -12.07
C ARG A 41 -3.59 7.50 -12.01
N ARG A 42 -4.67 7.83 -12.73
CA ARG A 42 -5.84 6.95 -12.88
C ARG A 42 -5.53 5.66 -13.62
N ASP A 43 -4.65 5.70 -14.61
CA ASP A 43 -4.19 4.47 -15.29
C ASP A 43 -3.34 3.60 -14.35
N VAL A 44 -2.44 4.21 -13.58
CA VAL A 44 -1.63 3.50 -12.57
C VAL A 44 -2.51 2.86 -11.49
N TYR A 45 -3.61 3.50 -11.08
CA TYR A 45 -4.59 2.89 -10.17
C TYR A 45 -5.09 1.54 -10.68
N ILE A 46 -5.39 1.40 -11.99
CA ILE A 46 -5.86 0.14 -12.57
C ILE A 46 -4.78 -0.94 -12.51
N ARG A 47 -3.51 -0.56 -12.71
CA ARG A 47 -2.35 -1.47 -12.58
C ARG A 47 -2.22 -1.98 -11.15
N ILE A 48 -2.29 -1.08 -10.17
CA ILE A 48 -2.24 -1.43 -8.74
C ILE A 48 -3.46 -2.24 -8.30
N ALA A 49 -4.64 -1.94 -8.84
CA ALA A 49 -5.86 -2.73 -8.59
C ALA A 49 -5.72 -4.16 -9.10
N SER A 50 -5.05 -4.37 -10.23
CA SER A 50 -4.76 -5.70 -10.79
C SER A 50 -3.81 -6.48 -9.88
N LEU A 51 -2.74 -5.84 -9.39
CA LEU A 51 -1.86 -6.42 -8.37
C LEU A 51 -2.66 -6.79 -7.10
N LEU A 52 -3.53 -5.91 -6.60
CA LEU A 52 -4.36 -6.21 -5.43
C LEU A 52 -5.27 -7.41 -5.64
N LYS A 53 -5.90 -7.55 -6.81
CA LYS A 53 -6.70 -8.74 -7.18
C LYS A 53 -5.87 -10.02 -7.14
N THR A 54 -4.58 -9.95 -7.49
CA THR A 54 -3.66 -11.09 -7.36
C THR A 54 -3.34 -11.39 -5.89
N LEU A 55 -3.04 -10.38 -5.07
CA LEU A 55 -2.75 -10.56 -3.64
C LEU A 55 -3.94 -11.15 -2.86
N LEU A 56 -5.16 -10.73 -3.20
CA LEU A 56 -6.42 -11.17 -2.59
C LEU A 56 -6.73 -12.66 -2.81
N LYS A 57 -6.04 -13.33 -3.73
CA LYS A 57 -6.14 -14.78 -3.90
C LYS A 57 -5.44 -15.55 -2.76
N SER A 58 -4.59 -14.89 -1.98
CA SER A 58 -3.76 -15.52 -0.94
C SER A 58 -3.97 -14.92 0.45
N GLU A 59 -4.04 -13.60 0.57
CA GLU A 59 -4.12 -12.91 1.87
C GLU A 59 -5.16 -11.77 1.84
N ASN A 60 -5.59 -11.32 3.01
CA ASN A 60 -6.48 -10.16 3.12
C ASN A 60 -5.69 -8.86 2.94
N TRP A 61 -5.92 -8.18 1.83
CA TRP A 61 -5.33 -6.90 1.50
C TRP A 61 -6.40 -5.83 1.27
N VAL A 62 -6.08 -4.59 1.57
CA VAL A 62 -6.87 -3.41 1.19
C VAL A 62 -5.97 -2.39 0.52
N LEU A 63 -6.45 -1.76 -0.54
CA LEU A 63 -5.75 -0.68 -1.20
C LEU A 63 -6.10 0.65 -0.52
N VAL A 64 -5.08 1.34 -0.05
CA VAL A 64 -5.21 2.70 0.48
C VAL A 64 -5.07 3.66 -0.69
N LEU A 65 -6.09 4.48 -0.89
CA LEU A 65 -6.15 5.44 -1.99
C LEU A 65 -5.21 6.63 -1.71
N PRO A 66 -4.24 6.92 -2.59
CA PRO A 66 -3.30 8.02 -2.39
C PRO A 66 -4.00 9.36 -2.55
N PRO A 67 -3.97 10.27 -1.55
CA PRO A 67 -4.63 11.56 -1.65
C PRO A 67 -4.11 12.37 -2.85
N TRP A 68 -5.01 13.06 -3.52
CA TRP A 68 -4.66 13.92 -4.64
C TRP A 68 -3.96 15.18 -4.12
N GLY A 69 -2.89 15.59 -4.81
CA GLY A 69 -2.19 16.82 -4.49
C GLY A 69 -1.07 17.12 -5.47
N ARG A 70 -0.67 18.40 -5.53
CA ARG A 70 0.47 18.89 -6.34
C ARG A 70 0.48 18.40 -7.79
N LEU A 71 -0.68 18.34 -8.44
CA LEU A 71 -0.72 18.01 -9.85
C LEU A 71 -0.13 19.21 -10.63
N TYR A 72 1.10 19.08 -11.14
CA TYR A 72 1.85 20.20 -11.75
C TYR A 72 1.14 20.86 -12.94
N HIS A 73 0.27 20.14 -13.66
CA HIS A 73 -0.47 20.66 -14.82
C HIS A 73 -1.81 21.37 -14.48
N TRP A 74 -2.15 21.55 -13.20
CA TRP A 74 -3.52 21.87 -12.74
C TRP A 74 -3.52 22.85 -11.56
N GLN A 75 -2.38 23.51 -11.29
CA GLN A 75 -2.23 24.37 -10.14
C GLN A 75 -3.07 25.64 -10.31
N SER A 76 -4.17 25.72 -9.57
CA SER A 76 -4.81 27.01 -9.32
C SER A 76 -3.91 27.77 -8.34
N PRO A 77 -3.37 28.94 -8.71
CA PRO A 77 -2.38 29.65 -7.89
C PRO A 77 -2.90 30.03 -6.49
N ASP A 78 -4.21 30.12 -6.31
CA ASP A 78 -4.86 30.60 -5.09
C ASP A 78 -5.48 29.49 -4.22
N ILE A 79 -5.30 28.20 -4.56
CA ILE A 79 -5.92 27.09 -3.82
C ILE A 79 -4.85 26.08 -3.42
N LEU A 80 -4.76 25.79 -2.13
CA LEU A 80 -3.94 24.69 -1.61
C LEU A 80 -4.57 23.35 -2.00
N GLN A 81 -4.20 22.83 -3.18
CA GLN A 81 -4.67 21.55 -3.71
C GLN A 81 -3.76 20.41 -3.23
N VAL A 82 -3.94 20.00 -1.97
CA VAL A 82 -3.19 18.91 -1.33
C VAL A 82 -4.11 18.11 -0.41
N ARG A 83 -3.79 16.82 -0.20
CA ARG A 83 -4.54 15.90 0.67
C ARG A 83 -6.02 15.75 0.29
N ILE A 84 -6.36 15.91 -0.99
CA ILE A 84 -7.76 15.81 -1.45
C ILE A 84 -8.13 14.32 -1.53
N PRO A 85 -9.23 13.88 -0.88
CA PRO A 85 -9.63 12.48 -0.90
C PRO A 85 -10.19 12.07 -2.27
N TRP A 86 -10.25 10.75 -2.52
CA TRP A 86 -10.81 10.22 -3.76
C TRP A 86 -12.31 10.44 -3.88
N SER A 87 -13.02 10.52 -2.75
CA SER A 87 -14.46 10.81 -2.70
C SER A 87 -14.89 12.11 -3.39
N GLU A 88 -13.98 13.08 -3.57
CA GLU A 88 -14.26 14.32 -4.31
C GLU A 88 -14.35 14.10 -5.83
N PHE A 89 -13.81 12.99 -6.35
CA PHE A 89 -13.74 12.71 -7.79
C PHE A 89 -14.41 11.39 -8.19
N PHE A 90 -14.46 10.41 -7.30
CA PHE A 90 -14.92 9.05 -7.58
C PHE A 90 -15.89 8.54 -6.51
N ASP A 91 -16.86 7.73 -6.94
CA ASP A 91 -17.77 7.04 -6.05
C ASP A 91 -17.06 5.85 -5.36
N LEU A 92 -16.69 6.00 -4.09
CA LEU A 92 -15.99 4.97 -3.32
C LEU A 92 -16.77 3.64 -3.21
N PRO A 93 -18.11 3.63 -3.03
CA PRO A 93 -18.88 2.39 -3.09
C PRO A 93 -18.74 1.65 -4.43
N SER A 94 -18.65 2.36 -5.55
CA SER A 94 -18.41 1.75 -6.86
C SER A 94 -17.01 1.17 -6.98
N LEU A 95 -15.97 1.87 -6.49
CA LEU A 95 -14.60 1.32 -6.44
C LEU A 95 -14.54 0.05 -5.58
N ASN A 96 -15.20 0.08 -4.41
CA ASN A 96 -15.26 -1.04 -3.47
C ASN A 96 -15.96 -2.31 -4.02
N LYS A 97 -16.78 -2.20 -5.07
CA LYS A 97 -17.35 -3.37 -5.75
C LYS A 97 -16.29 -4.16 -6.53
N ASN A 98 -15.20 -3.52 -6.95
CA ASN A 98 -14.14 -4.13 -7.74
C ASN A 98 -13.02 -4.68 -6.85
N ILE A 99 -12.53 -3.85 -5.93
CA ILE A 99 -11.47 -4.19 -4.97
C ILE A 99 -11.71 -3.46 -3.65
N PRO A 100 -11.31 -4.03 -2.49
CA PRO A 100 -11.41 -3.35 -1.20
C PRO A 100 -10.49 -2.11 -1.20
N VAL A 101 -11.09 -0.94 -1.03
CA VAL A 101 -10.40 0.35 -1.00
C VAL A 101 -10.81 1.18 0.22
N ILE A 102 -9.86 1.91 0.78
CA ILE A 102 -10.08 2.89 1.85
C ILE A 102 -9.33 4.19 1.54
N GLU A 103 -9.81 5.30 2.09
CA GLU A 103 -9.09 6.57 2.04
C GLU A 103 -7.86 6.54 2.98
N TYR A 104 -6.89 7.40 2.71
CA TYR A 104 -5.66 7.48 3.51
C TYR A 104 -5.91 7.82 4.98
N GLU A 105 -6.83 8.74 5.28
CA GLU A 105 -7.16 9.08 6.67
C GLU A 105 -7.79 7.90 7.42
N GLN A 106 -8.56 7.06 6.73
CA GLN A 106 -9.09 5.83 7.32
C GLN A 106 -7.97 4.84 7.65
N PHE A 107 -6.96 4.70 6.77
CA PHE A 107 -5.76 3.93 7.07
C PHE A 107 -5.04 4.44 8.33
N LEU A 108 -4.89 5.76 8.50
CA LEU A 108 -4.28 6.34 9.71
C LEU A 108 -5.04 5.96 10.99
N ALA A 109 -6.36 5.90 10.92
CA ALA A 109 -7.21 5.52 12.05
C ALA A 109 -7.14 4.01 12.37
N GLU A 110 -7.10 3.16 11.35
CA GLU A 110 -7.17 1.69 11.51
C GLU A 110 -5.81 1.04 11.81
N SER A 111 -4.73 1.54 11.22
CA SER A 111 -3.38 0.96 11.36
C SER A 111 -2.71 1.26 12.70
N GLY A 112 -3.30 2.15 13.50
CA GLY A 112 -2.75 2.56 14.80
C GLY A 112 -1.73 3.70 14.72
N GLY A 113 -1.59 4.37 13.57
CA GLY A 113 -0.80 5.60 13.44
C GLY A 113 -0.29 5.88 12.03
N PRO A 114 0.47 6.97 11.84
CA PRO A 114 0.97 7.39 10.53
C PRO A 114 2.25 6.63 10.12
N PHE A 115 2.28 5.32 10.30
CA PHE A 115 3.45 4.48 10.06
C PHE A 115 3.24 3.53 8.89
N ILE A 116 4.15 3.62 7.92
CA ILE A 116 4.26 2.68 6.81
C ILE A 116 5.44 1.75 7.13
N GLU A 117 5.18 0.46 7.29
CA GLU A 117 6.20 -0.49 7.76
C GLU A 117 7.30 -0.74 6.72
N GLN A 118 6.94 -0.82 5.44
CA GLN A 118 7.90 -1.03 4.35
C GLN A 118 7.61 -0.11 3.16
N ILE A 119 8.64 0.56 2.66
CA ILE A 119 8.60 1.31 1.41
C ILE A 119 9.49 0.61 0.39
N TYR A 120 8.93 0.30 -0.77
CA TYR A 120 9.68 -0.14 -1.93
C TYR A 120 9.66 0.95 -2.98
N VAL A 121 10.83 1.50 -3.31
CA VAL A 121 10.97 2.47 -4.40
C VAL A 121 11.25 1.70 -5.67
N LEU A 122 10.30 1.73 -6.61
CA LEU A 122 10.43 1.03 -7.88
C LEU A 122 11.34 1.81 -8.84
N GLN A 123 12.19 1.08 -9.55
CA GLN A 123 13.13 1.64 -10.51
C GLN A 123 13.35 0.66 -11.67
N GLY A 124 13.94 1.14 -12.76
CA GLY A 124 14.45 0.25 -13.81
C GLY A 124 15.68 -0.55 -13.36
N TYR A 125 16.10 -1.51 -14.16
CA TYR A 125 17.41 -2.14 -14.02
C TYR A 125 18.50 -1.18 -14.52
N ALA A 126 19.54 -0.94 -13.73
CA ALA A 126 20.63 -0.02 -14.08
C ALA A 126 21.39 -0.47 -15.34
N GLU A 127 21.49 -1.78 -15.54
CA GLU A 127 22.06 -2.41 -16.73
C GLU A 127 21.17 -2.33 -17.98
N GLY A 128 19.91 -1.88 -17.84
CA GLY A 128 18.91 -1.88 -18.91
C GLY A 128 18.53 -3.30 -19.36
N TRP A 129 18.03 -3.41 -20.59
CA TRP A 129 17.76 -4.70 -21.24
C TRP A 129 18.43 -4.74 -22.61
N LYS A 130 18.82 -5.95 -23.05
CA LYS A 130 19.32 -6.18 -24.40
C LYS A 130 18.15 -6.38 -25.36
N GLU A 131 18.30 -5.94 -26.60
CA GLU A 131 17.31 -6.16 -27.66
C GLU A 131 16.98 -7.67 -27.77
N GLY A 132 15.68 -8.01 -27.73
CA GLY A 132 15.19 -9.39 -27.83
C GLY A 132 15.22 -10.21 -26.53
N ALA A 133 15.65 -9.66 -25.40
CA ALA A 133 15.75 -10.35 -24.11
C ALA A 133 14.86 -9.72 -23.02
N TRP A 134 13.67 -9.23 -23.39
CA TRP A 134 12.73 -8.71 -22.39
C TRP A 134 12.14 -9.89 -21.60
N GLU A 135 12.42 -9.91 -20.30
CA GLU A 135 11.88 -10.88 -19.34
C GLU A 135 11.19 -10.13 -18.20
N GLU A 136 10.12 -10.71 -17.65
CA GLU A 136 9.55 -10.17 -16.42
C GLU A 136 10.41 -10.58 -15.23
N LYS A 137 10.86 -9.60 -14.46
CA LYS A 137 11.68 -9.81 -13.27
C LYS A 137 11.58 -8.65 -12.29
N ILE A 138 11.88 -8.99 -11.04
CA ILE A 138 11.95 -8.04 -9.93
C ILE A 138 13.04 -8.48 -8.97
N ASP A 139 13.92 -7.55 -8.62
CA ASP A 139 15.03 -7.80 -7.70
C ASP A 139 15.22 -6.62 -6.75
N GLU A 140 15.53 -6.91 -5.49
CA GLU A 140 16.06 -5.90 -4.59
C GLU A 140 17.46 -5.49 -5.06
N ARG A 141 17.64 -4.20 -5.33
CA ARG A 141 18.88 -3.62 -5.87
C ARG A 141 19.23 -2.34 -5.12
N PRO A 142 20.49 -1.89 -5.16
CA PRO A 142 20.84 -0.56 -4.70
C PRO A 142 19.99 0.50 -5.40
N CYS A 143 19.57 1.51 -4.64
CA CYS A 143 18.84 2.65 -5.19
C CYS A 143 19.72 3.40 -6.20
N ILE A 144 19.22 3.57 -7.42
CA ILE A 144 19.96 4.21 -8.52
C ILE A 144 20.01 5.72 -8.30
N ASP A 145 18.83 6.32 -8.13
CA ASP A 145 18.68 7.75 -7.91
C ASP A 145 18.80 8.10 -6.44
N GLN A 146 19.17 9.36 -6.17
CA GLN A 146 19.08 9.90 -4.83
C GLN A 146 17.61 9.94 -4.40
N LEU A 147 17.30 9.15 -3.37
CA LEU A 147 15.97 9.06 -2.79
C LEU A 147 15.51 10.41 -2.22
N GLN A 148 14.23 10.72 -2.42
CA GLN A 148 13.55 11.85 -1.79
C GLN A 148 13.12 11.54 -0.34
N TYR A 149 13.74 10.53 0.27
CA TYR A 149 13.50 10.11 1.64
C TYR A 149 14.72 10.41 2.50
N ALA A 150 14.49 10.92 3.71
CA ALA A 150 15.54 11.21 4.68
C ALA A 150 15.16 10.69 6.05
N LYS A 151 16.13 10.12 6.78
CA LYS A 151 15.89 9.67 8.16
C LYS A 151 15.79 10.85 9.11
N ASP A 152 14.87 10.75 10.07
CA ASP A 152 14.76 11.69 11.18
C ASP A 152 15.62 11.26 12.39
N LYS A 153 15.55 12.03 13.47
CA LYS A 153 16.31 11.77 14.72
C LYS A 153 15.99 10.44 15.40
N HIS A 154 14.90 9.77 15.01
CA HIS A 154 14.49 8.45 15.51
C HIS A 154 14.73 7.35 14.47
N GLU A 155 15.52 7.63 13.43
CA GLU A 155 15.84 6.70 12.34
C GLU A 155 14.65 6.34 11.43
N TYR A 156 13.53 7.04 11.53
CA TYR A 156 12.39 6.84 10.63
C TYR A 156 12.51 7.66 9.35
N TYR A 157 12.10 7.10 8.23
CA TYR A 157 12.11 7.77 6.93
C TYR A 157 10.98 8.80 6.85
N ARG A 158 11.36 10.05 6.59
CA ARG A 158 10.47 11.15 6.17
C ARG A 158 10.52 11.27 4.65
N GLY A 159 9.40 11.64 4.05
CA GLY A 159 9.26 11.85 2.62
C GLY A 159 8.06 12.73 2.32
N TRP A 160 7.63 12.77 1.06
CA TRP A 160 6.48 13.57 0.64
C TRP A 160 5.15 13.09 1.25
N PHE A 161 4.89 11.77 1.22
CA PHE A 161 3.69 11.11 1.78
C PHE A 161 2.38 11.88 1.54
N TRP A 162 2.14 12.27 0.27
CA TRP A 162 0.94 13.02 -0.15
C TRP A 162 0.67 14.33 0.62
N GLY A 163 1.72 14.89 1.21
CA GLY A 163 1.68 16.11 1.99
C GLY A 163 1.41 15.92 3.48
N TYR A 164 1.38 14.69 3.99
CA TYR A 164 1.24 14.38 5.42
C TYR A 164 2.62 14.37 6.11
N GLU A 165 2.92 15.42 6.86
CA GLU A 165 4.23 15.62 7.49
C GLU A 165 4.47 14.69 8.68
N GLU A 166 3.41 14.12 9.23
CA GLU A 166 3.38 13.17 10.32
C GLU A 166 3.75 11.74 9.88
N THR A 167 3.61 11.43 8.59
CA THR A 167 3.84 10.09 8.04
C THR A 167 5.30 9.68 8.08
N ARG A 168 5.56 8.45 8.52
CA ARG A 168 6.89 7.88 8.68
C ARG A 168 6.96 6.50 8.04
N GLY A 169 8.04 6.25 7.29
CA GLY A 169 8.44 4.92 6.86
C GLY A 169 9.36 4.27 7.89
N LEU A 170 9.14 3.01 8.25
CA LEU A 170 10.04 2.28 9.15
C LEU A 170 11.25 1.73 8.38
N ASN A 171 11.00 1.06 7.25
CA ASN A 171 12.02 0.50 6.38
C ASN A 171 11.86 0.98 4.95
N LEU A 172 12.97 1.03 4.22
CA LEU A 172 13.01 1.41 2.81
C LEU A 172 14.06 0.58 2.06
N SER A 173 13.68 0.03 0.91
CA SER A 173 14.60 -0.51 -0.08
C SER A 173 14.13 -0.21 -1.51
N CYS A 174 15.01 -0.41 -2.49
CA CYS A 174 14.70 -0.19 -3.90
C CYS A 174 14.54 -1.53 -4.62
N LEU A 175 13.50 -1.61 -5.47
CA LEU A 175 13.26 -2.77 -6.31
C LEU A 175 13.44 -2.37 -7.77
N SER A 176 14.43 -2.98 -8.43
CA SER A 176 14.50 -2.91 -9.89
C SER A 176 13.44 -3.85 -10.46
N VAL A 177 12.56 -3.32 -11.31
CA VAL A 177 11.42 -4.06 -11.86
C VAL A 177 11.36 -3.88 -13.38
N GLN A 178 11.00 -4.97 -14.05
CA GLN A 178 10.64 -5.00 -15.46
C GLN A 178 9.47 -5.98 -15.57
N GLY A 179 8.28 -5.50 -15.89
CA GLY A 179 7.11 -6.37 -16.03
C GLY A 179 5.80 -5.75 -15.59
N SER A 180 4.78 -6.59 -15.58
CA SER A 180 3.42 -6.23 -15.17
C SER A 180 3.28 -6.10 -13.66
N ALA A 181 2.26 -5.39 -13.19
CA ALA A 181 2.07 -5.08 -11.78
C ALA A 181 2.06 -6.33 -10.87
N SER A 182 1.46 -7.44 -11.31
CA SER A 182 1.43 -8.68 -10.54
C SER A 182 2.79 -9.34 -10.31
N ILE A 183 3.86 -8.93 -11.01
CA ILE A 183 5.24 -9.42 -10.76
C ILE A 183 5.71 -9.11 -9.34
N VAL A 184 5.14 -8.09 -8.69
CA VAL A 184 5.47 -7.67 -7.33
C VAL A 184 4.85 -8.60 -6.27
N ALA A 185 3.82 -9.38 -6.63
CA ALA A 185 3.07 -10.18 -5.67
C ALA A 185 3.92 -11.16 -4.83
N PRO A 186 4.89 -11.90 -5.39
CA PRO A 186 5.76 -12.77 -4.59
C PRO A 186 6.57 -12.00 -3.55
N VAL A 187 7.05 -10.79 -3.87
CA VAL A 187 7.78 -9.94 -2.91
C VAL A 187 6.88 -9.58 -1.72
N LEU A 188 5.63 -9.20 -2.00
CA LEU A 188 4.69 -8.79 -0.95
C LEU A 188 4.18 -9.96 -0.10
N LEU A 189 4.04 -11.15 -0.69
CA LEU A 189 3.51 -12.33 0.00
C LEU A 189 4.58 -13.16 0.72
N GLN A 190 5.83 -13.17 0.22
CA GLN A 190 6.87 -14.09 0.70
C GLN A 190 8.06 -13.39 1.35
N ASN A 191 8.44 -12.21 0.85
CA ASN A 191 9.68 -11.56 1.27
C ASN A 191 9.48 -10.54 2.41
N THR A 192 8.23 -10.23 2.76
CA THR A 192 7.92 -9.28 3.84
C THR A 192 6.70 -9.70 4.63
N SER A 193 6.80 -9.59 5.95
CA SER A 193 5.68 -9.72 6.90
C SER A 193 5.02 -8.38 7.24
N ALA A 194 5.44 -7.29 6.58
CA ALA A 194 4.96 -5.95 6.86
C ALA A 194 3.44 -5.84 6.66
N GLN A 195 2.76 -5.23 7.63
CA GLN A 195 1.33 -4.97 7.56
C GLN A 195 1.00 -3.87 6.56
N SER A 196 1.80 -2.80 6.48
CA SER A 196 1.61 -1.70 5.53
C SER A 196 2.82 -1.60 4.60
N VAL A 197 2.56 -1.70 3.30
CA VAL A 197 3.60 -1.64 2.26
C VAL A 197 3.25 -0.55 1.24
N MET A 198 4.19 0.35 1.00
CA MET A 198 4.08 1.40 -0.02
C MET A 198 4.96 1.09 -1.22
N LEU A 199 4.38 1.12 -2.42
CA LEU A 199 5.09 1.09 -3.69
C LEU A 199 5.23 2.51 -4.23
N ASP A 200 6.40 3.11 -4.06
CA ASP A 200 6.70 4.40 -4.68
C ASP A 200 7.14 4.20 -6.13
N ARG A 201 6.93 5.21 -6.97
CA ARG A 201 7.23 5.16 -8.42
C ARG A 201 6.48 4.04 -9.15
N ALA A 202 5.21 3.85 -8.78
CA ALA A 202 4.34 2.80 -9.30
C ALA A 202 4.12 2.87 -10.83
N GLU A 203 4.44 3.99 -11.50
CA GLU A 203 4.40 4.08 -12.96
C GLU A 203 5.35 3.11 -13.69
N ASN A 204 6.36 2.59 -12.99
CA ASN A 204 7.30 1.59 -13.53
C ASN A 204 6.66 0.22 -13.79
N LEU A 205 5.48 -0.04 -13.23
CA LEU A 205 4.74 -1.29 -13.43
C LEU A 205 3.86 -1.21 -14.67
N LEU A 206 3.81 -2.26 -15.47
CA LEU A 206 2.90 -2.36 -16.62
C LEU A 206 1.55 -2.97 -16.23
N HIS A 207 0.57 -2.90 -17.13
CA HIS A 207 -0.70 -3.63 -16.99
C HIS A 207 -0.47 -5.14 -17.19
N ASP A 208 -1.06 -5.98 -16.33
CA ASP A 208 -1.02 -7.45 -16.47
C ASP A 208 -1.59 -7.94 -17.80
N HIS A 209 -2.76 -7.42 -18.18
CA HIS A 209 -3.35 -7.69 -19.49
C HIS A 209 -4.19 -6.49 -19.94
N TYR A 210 -3.56 -5.56 -20.64
CA TYR A 210 -4.22 -4.36 -21.14
C TYR A 210 -5.42 -4.71 -22.04
N GLY A 211 -6.57 -4.08 -21.79
CA GLY A 211 -7.81 -4.34 -22.53
C GLY A 211 -8.51 -5.67 -22.21
N GLY A 212 -8.01 -6.43 -21.24
CA GLY A 212 -8.65 -7.67 -20.75
C GLY A 212 -9.86 -7.41 -19.86
N LYS A 213 -10.55 -8.48 -19.45
CA LYS A 213 -11.72 -8.39 -18.55
C LYS A 213 -11.37 -7.68 -17.24
N ASP A 214 -10.28 -8.05 -16.59
CA ASP A 214 -9.92 -7.49 -15.28
C ASP A 214 -9.50 -6.02 -15.34
N TYR A 215 -9.04 -5.55 -16.51
CA TYR A 215 -8.77 -4.14 -16.80
C TYR A 215 -10.06 -3.33 -16.95
N TRP A 216 -11.11 -3.92 -17.53
CA TRP A 216 -12.41 -3.25 -17.75
C TRP A 216 -13.41 -3.38 -16.59
N ASN A 217 -13.21 -4.34 -15.69
CA ASN A 217 -13.95 -4.49 -14.42
C ASN A 217 -13.59 -3.38 -13.44
#